data_AF-A0A6B0XZ90-F1
#
_entry.id   AF-A0A6B0XZ90-F1
#
_cell.length_a   1.000
_cell.length_b   1.000
_cell.length_c   1.000
_cell.angle_alpha   90.00
_cell.angle_beta   90.00
_cell.angle_gamma   90.00
#
_symmetry.space_group_name_H-M   'P 1'
#
loop_
_entity.id
_entity.type
_entity.pdbx_description
1 polymer ?
#
loop_
_entity_poly.entity_id
_entity_poly.type
_entity_poly.pdbx_seq_one_letter_code
_entity_poly.pdbx_strand_id
1 'polypeptide(L)'
;DLGGHVAGGDILIWFAILAAINLQTSFLTPPFGFALFYMKGVAPPEIRMADIYRGIIPFICLQLLGLALVIAWPQLALWAPNAFLE
;
A
#
# COMPACT_ATOMS: atom_id res chain seq x y z
N ASP A 1 -12.45 -1.01 -15.40
CA ASP A 1 -13.58 -0.62 -14.56
C ASP A 1 -13.06 -0.53 -13.12
N LEU A 2 -13.18 0.63 -12.48
CA LEU A 2 -12.66 0.84 -11.11
C LEU A 2 -13.72 0.52 -10.04
N GLY A 3 -14.83 -0.14 -10.37
CA GLY A 3 -15.80 -0.49 -9.33
C GLY A 3 -17.11 -1.09 -9.79
N GLY A 4 -17.37 -1.21 -11.09
CA GLY A 4 -18.60 -1.83 -11.60
C GLY A 4 -18.68 -3.34 -11.36
N HIS A 5 -17.61 -3.99 -10.88
CA HIS A 5 -17.63 -5.36 -10.34
C HIS A 5 -17.80 -5.43 -8.82
N VAL A 6 -17.92 -4.29 -8.14
CA VAL A 6 -18.13 -4.17 -6.70
C VAL A 6 -19.59 -3.81 -6.43
N ALA A 7 -20.21 -4.43 -5.43
CA ALA A 7 -21.57 -4.09 -5.03
C ALA A 7 -21.67 -2.63 -4.56
N GLY A 8 -22.76 -1.94 -4.90
CA GLY A 8 -22.88 -0.48 -4.70
C GLY A 8 -22.66 -0.01 -3.25
N GLY A 9 -23.04 -0.81 -2.25
CA GLY A 9 -22.81 -0.51 -0.83
C GLY A 9 -21.35 -0.61 -0.41
N ASP A 10 -20.57 -1.46 -1.07
CA ASP A 10 -19.20 -1.81 -0.68
C ASP A 10 -18.14 -0.95 -1.39
N ILE A 11 -18.54 -0.22 -2.44
CA ILE A 11 -17.63 0.61 -3.26
C ILE A 11 -16.82 1.57 -2.38
N LEU A 12 -17.46 2.20 -1.39
CA LEU A 12 -16.79 3.18 -0.52
C LEU A 12 -15.73 2.51 0.36
N ILE A 13 -16.04 1.36 0.95
CA ILE A 13 -15.14 0.61 1.83
C ILE A 13 -13.97 0.06 1.03
N TRP A 14 -14.25 -0.59 -0.10
CA TRP A 14 -13.23 -1.11 -1.00
C TRP A 14 -12.29 -0.01 -1.50
N PHE A 15 -12.84 1.14 -1.92
CA PHE A 15 -12.05 2.28 -2.37
C PHE A 15 -11.21 2.87 -1.24
N ALA A 16 -11.75 2.99 -0.03
CA ALA A 16 -11.00 3.46 1.14
C ALA A 16 -9.81 2.54 1.46
N ILE A 17 -9.99 1.22 1.34
CA ILE A 17 -8.91 0.24 1.54
C ILE A 17 -7.84 0.38 0.45
N LEU A 18 -8.22 0.50 -0.82
CA LEU A 18 -7.29 0.76 -1.91
C LEU A 18 -6.49 2.05 -1.69
N ALA A 19 -7.16 3.12 -1.27
CA ALA A 19 -6.53 4.39 -0.94
C ALA A 19 -5.54 4.24 0.22
N ALA A 20 -5.89 3.48 1.26
CA ALA A 20 -5.00 3.19 2.39
C ALA A 20 -3.74 2.42 1.97
N ILE A 21 -3.89 1.36 1.16
CA ILE A 21 -2.77 0.57 0.60
C ILE A 21 -1.85 1.48 -0.24
N ASN A 22 -2.42 2.32 -1.09
CA ASN A 22 -1.66 3.25 -1.94
C ASN A 22 -0.94 4.33 -1.12
N LEU A 23 -1.59 4.87 -0.08
CA LEU A 23 -1.00 5.88 0.81
C LEU A 23 0.17 5.29 1.61
N GLN A 24 0.03 4.05 2.11
CA GLN A 24 1.11 3.32 2.77
C GLN A 24 2.33 3.16 1.86
N THR A 25 2.10 2.79 0.60
CA THR A 25 3.16 2.68 -0.43
C THR A 25 3.88 4.02 -0.65
N SER A 26 3.12 5.11 -0.64
CA SER A 26 3.64 6.46 -0.87
C SER A 26 4.61 6.91 0.22
N PHE A 27 4.46 6.42 1.46
CA PHE A 27 5.43 6.68 2.54
C PHE A 27 6.79 5.99 2.34
N LEU A 28 6.86 5.02 1.43
CA LEU A 28 8.08 4.31 1.05
C LEU A 28 8.71 4.87 -0.23
N THR A 29 8.12 5.85 -0.91
CA THR A 29 8.66 6.37 -2.19
C THR A 29 8.88 7.89 -2.11
N PRO A 30 10.03 8.43 -2.56
CA PRO A 30 10.23 9.89 -2.65
C PRO A 30 9.18 10.54 -3.57
N PRO A 31 8.64 11.74 -3.27
CA PRO A 31 9.06 12.75 -2.28
C PRO A 31 8.45 12.60 -0.88
N PHE A 32 7.47 11.70 -0.68
CA PHE A 32 6.78 11.48 0.61
C PHE A 32 7.41 10.36 1.46
N GLY A 33 8.65 9.98 1.13
CA GLY A 33 9.42 8.90 1.72
C GLY A 33 9.91 9.14 3.15
N PHE A 34 9.07 9.66 4.05
CA PHE A 34 9.45 9.99 5.43
C PHE A 34 10.07 8.79 6.18
N ALA A 35 9.59 7.57 5.92
CA ALA A 35 10.15 6.36 6.49
C ALA A 35 11.62 6.13 6.06
N LEU A 36 11.96 6.48 4.82
CA LEU A 36 13.30 6.34 4.24
C LEU A 36 14.28 7.36 4.84
N PHE A 37 13.81 8.61 4.99
CA PHE A 37 14.59 9.66 5.63
C PHE A 37 14.82 9.37 7.12
N TYR A 38 13.81 8.82 7.81
CA TYR A 38 13.96 8.34 9.17
C TYR A 38 15.00 7.21 9.26
N MET A 39 14.91 6.22 8.35
CA MET A 39 15.91 5.15 8.26
C MET A 39 17.32 5.69 8.03
N LYS A 40 17.50 6.70 7.18
CA LYS A 40 18.83 7.31 7.01
C LYS A 40 19.33 7.99 8.27
N GLY A 41 18.45 8.62 9.05
CA GLY A 41 18.79 9.28 10.30
C GLY A 41 19.37 8.34 11.35
N VAL A 42 18.94 7.07 11.35
CA VAL A 42 19.47 6.02 12.26
C VAL A 42 20.54 5.14 11.62
N ALA A 43 20.64 5.14 10.28
CA ALA A 43 21.59 4.31 9.56
C ALA A 43 23.03 4.84 9.68
N PRO A 44 24.02 3.94 9.79
CA PRO A 44 25.44 4.29 9.78
C PRO A 44 25.83 5.16 8.56
N PRO A 45 26.87 6.00 8.67
CA PRO A 45 27.29 6.91 7.60
C PRO A 45 27.71 6.20 6.31
N GLU A 46 28.11 4.92 6.39
CA GLU A 46 28.47 4.08 5.25
C GLU A 46 27.26 3.72 4.39
N ILE A 47 26.05 3.73 4.97
CA ILE A 47 24.81 3.43 4.25
C ILE A 47 24.29 4.70 3.57
N ARG A 48 24.28 4.67 2.24
CA ARG A 48 23.79 5.78 1.42
C ARG A 48 22.29 5.64 1.19
N MET A 49 21.64 6.75 0.87
CA MET A 49 20.22 6.75 0.49
C MET A 49 19.90 5.77 -0.65
N ALA A 50 20.82 5.63 -1.61
CA ALA A 50 20.65 4.70 -2.73
C ALA A 50 20.56 3.23 -2.28
N ASP A 51 21.25 2.87 -1.20
CA ASP A 51 21.25 1.50 -0.67
C ASP A 51 19.92 1.22 0.04
N ILE A 52 19.37 2.22 0.77
CA ILE A 52 18.03 2.18 1.36
C ILE A 52 16.96 2.07 0.25
N TYR A 53 17.06 2.88 -0.81
CA TYR A 53 16.11 2.80 -1.93
C TYR A 53 16.13 1.46 -2.63
N ARG A 54 17.29 0.84 -2.83
CA ARG A 54 17.36 -0.50 -3.41
C ARG A 54 16.75 -1.55 -2.49
N GLY A 55 16.93 -1.41 -1.18
CA GLY A 55 16.37 -2.34 -0.19
C GLY A 55 14.84 -2.36 -0.17
N ILE A 56 14.18 -1.24 -0.47
CA ILE A 56 12.71 -1.16 -0.44
C ILE A 56 12.01 -1.61 -1.72
N ILE A 57 12.72 -1.70 -2.85
CA ILE A 57 12.14 -2.13 -4.14
C ILE A 57 11.32 -3.42 -4.02
N PRO A 58 11.81 -4.52 -3.41
CA PRO A 58 11.02 -5.74 -3.27
C PRO A 58 9.74 -5.53 -2.47
N PHE A 59 9.76 -4.66 -1.45
CA PHE A 59 8.57 -4.34 -0.66
C PHE A 59 7.55 -3.53 -1.46
N ILE A 60 8.00 -2.58 -2.28
CA ILE A 60 7.13 -1.84 -3.20
C ILE A 60 6.48 -2.80 -4.20
N CYS A 61 7.24 -3.75 -4.75
CA CYS A 61 6.69 -4.76 -5.67
C CYS A 61 5.60 -5.61 -5.00
N LEU A 62 5.83 -6.07 -3.77
CA LEU A 62 4.81 -6.81 -3.00
C LEU A 62 3.57 -5.97 -2.71
N GLN A 63 3.76 -4.69 -2.39
CA GLN A 63 2.67 -3.77 -2.11
C GLN A 63 1.82 -3.50 -3.36
N LEU A 64 2.46 -3.29 -4.52
CA LEU A 64 1.78 -3.13 -5.81
C LEU A 64 1.06 -4.42 -6.22
N LEU A 65 1.65 -5.59 -5.94
CA LEU A 65 1.00 -6.87 -6.15
C LEU A 65 -0.26 -6.99 -5.27
N GLY A 66 -0.17 -6.66 -3.99
CA GLY A 66 -1.32 -6.63 -3.09
C GLY A 66 -2.42 -5.68 -3.57
N LEU A 67 -2.04 -4.47 -3.99
CA LEU A 67 -2.97 -3.50 -4.59
C LEU A 67 -3.67 -4.08 -5.83
N ALA A 68 -2.91 -4.68 -6.75
CA ALA A 68 -3.46 -5.30 -7.95
C ALA A 68 -4.41 -6.46 -7.63
N LEU A 69 -4.09 -7.27 -6.63
CA LEU A 69 -4.94 -8.36 -6.15
C LEU A 69 -6.26 -7.85 -5.58
N VAL A 70 -6.24 -6.78 -4.77
CA VAL A 70 -7.46 -6.19 -4.20
C VAL A 70 -8.32 -5.51 -5.27
N ILE A 71 -7.69 -4.93 -6.31
CA ILE A 71 -8.41 -4.38 -7.46
C ILE A 71 -9.13 -5.51 -8.23
N ALA A 72 -8.42 -6.62 -8.50
CA ALA A 72 -8.95 -7.75 -9.25
C ALA A 72 -9.98 -8.59 -8.44
N TRP A 73 -9.77 -8.74 -7.14
CA TRP A 73 -10.62 -9.50 -6.21
C TRP A 73 -10.98 -8.66 -4.97
N PRO A 74 -12.02 -7.81 -5.06
CA PRO A 74 -12.50 -6.94 -3.96
C PRO A 74 -12.80 -7.67 -2.66
N GLN A 75 -13.20 -8.93 -2.75
CA GLN A 75 -13.55 -9.80 -1.62
C GLN A 75 -12.38 -9.98 -0.64
N LEU A 76 -11.13 -9.85 -1.11
CA LEU A 76 -9.95 -9.88 -0.23
C LEU A 76 -9.97 -8.73 0.78
N ALA A 77 -10.49 -7.57 0.39
CA ALA A 77 -10.63 -6.40 1.24
C ALA A 77 -11.97 -6.36 2.01
N LEU A 78 -13.03 -6.91 1.41
CA LEU A 78 -14.39 -6.83 1.95
C LEU A 78 -14.79 -7.97 2.87
N TRP A 79 -14.08 -9.12 2.83
CA TRP A 79 -14.40 -10.26 3.68
C TRP A 79 -14.45 -9.91 5.17
N ALA A 80 -13.43 -9.20 5.69
CA ALA A 80 -13.37 -8.85 7.10
C ALA A 80 -14.45 -7.82 7.50
N PRO A 81 -14.61 -6.68 6.79
CA PRO A 81 -15.73 -5.76 7.01
C PRO A 81 -17.09 -6.48 7.05
N ASN A 82 -17.39 -7.32 6.08
CA ASN A 82 -18.68 -8.02 6.01
C ASN A 82 -18.85 -9.07 7.12
N ALA A 83 -17.75 -9.56 7.70
CA ALA A 83 -17.78 -10.51 8.81
C ALA A 83 -17.92 -9.85 10.20
N PHE A 84 -17.50 -8.59 10.35
CA PHE A 84 -17.37 -7.94 11.67
C PHE A 84 -18.12 -6.61 11.83
N LEU A 85 -18.46 -5.93 10.73
CA LEU A 85 -19.08 -4.59 10.75
C LEU A 85 -20.55 -4.60 10.31
N GLU A 86 -21.08 -5.76 9.90
CA GLU A 86 -22.50 -6.02 9.59
C GLU A 86 -23.19 -6.82 10.70
#